data_AF-A0A940KMP6-F1
#
_entry.id   AF-A0A940KMP6-F1
#
_cell.length_a   1.000
_cell.length_b   1.000
_cell.length_c   1.000
_cell.angle_alpha   90.00
_cell.angle_beta   90.00
_cell.angle_gamma   90.00
#
_symmetry.space_group_name_H-M   'P 1'
#
loop_
_entity.id
_entity.type
_entity.pdbx_description
1 polymer ?
#
loop_
_entity_poly.entity_id
_entity_poly.type
_entity_poly.pdbx_seq_one_letter_code
_entity_poly.pdbx_strand_id
1 'polypeptide(L)' 'MLKTYFKIAFRNLWKNKTFTVINLAGLTIGLTCVILMVLYIQHELSYDKFQTNADRIARVTMEYSMGA' A
#
# COMPACT_ATOMS: atom_id res chain seq x y z
N MET A 1 13.42 -21.31 27.07
CA MET A 1 13.09 -19.94 27.54
C MET A 1 12.10 -19.21 26.63
N LEU A 2 12.32 -19.13 25.30
CA LEU A 2 11.37 -18.54 24.33
C LEU A 2 9.92 -19.04 24.44
N LYS A 3 9.70 -20.34 24.68
CA LYS A 3 8.36 -20.93 24.89
C LYS A 3 7.58 -20.26 26.02
N THR A 4 8.26 -19.81 27.08
CA THR A 4 7.63 -19.16 28.22
C THR A 4 7.20 -17.74 27.88
N TYR A 5 8.04 -16.97 27.18
CA TYR A 5 7.70 -15.62 26.73
C TYR A 5 6.52 -15.63 25.75
N PHE A 6 6.50 -16.55 24.79
CA PHE A 6 5.35 -16.73 23.88
C PHE A 6 4.07 -17.08 24.65
N LYS A 7 4.15 -17.98 25.63
CA LYS A 7 3.01 -18.36 26.47
C LYS A 7 2.48 -17.19 27.29
N ILE A 8 3.37 -16.37 27.85
CA ILE A 8 2.99 -15.18 28.64
C ILE A 8 2.38 -14.10 27.74
N ALA A 9 2.99 -13.82 26.58
CA ALA A 9 2.48 -12.85 25.62
C ALA A 9 1.08 -13.22 25.14
N PHE A 10 0.86 -14.48 24.74
CA PHE A 10 -0.45 -14.95 24.27
C PHE A 10 -1.52 -14.86 25.35
N ARG A 11 -1.16 -15.16 26.61
CA ARG A 11 -2.07 -15.03 27.75
C ARG A 11 -2.41 -13.57 28.06
N ASN A 12 -1.47 -12.65 27.85
CA ASN A 12 -1.69 -11.22 28.04
C ASN A 12 -2.58 -10.63 26.92
N LEU A 13 -2.36 -11.04 25.66
CA LEU A 13 -3.24 -10.69 24.54
C LEU A 13 -4.67 -11.19 24.76
N TRP A 14 -4.84 -12.41 25.29
CA TRP A 14 -6.17 -12.98 25.57
C TRP A 14 -6.87 -12.31 26.76
N LYS A 15 -6.13 -11.70 27.69
CA LYS A 15 -6.70 -11.00 28.85
C LYS A 15 -7.20 -9.60 28.47
N ASN A 16 -6.55 -8.95 27.50
CA ASN A 16 -6.88 -7.59 27.05
C ASN A 16 -7.44 -7.57 25.62
N LYS A 17 -8.37 -8.48 25.31
CA LYS A 17 -8.84 -8.73 23.93
C LYS A 17 -9.32 -7.49 23.20
N THR A 18 -10.14 -6.65 23.83
CA THR A 18 -10.72 -5.47 23.18
C THR A 18 -9.63 -4.50 22.73
N PHE A 19 -8.70 -4.18 23.62
CA PHE A 19 -7.59 -3.27 23.31
C PHE A 19 -6.64 -3.88 22.27
N THR A 20 -6.35 -5.17 22.38
CA THR A 20 -5.53 -5.89 21.40
C THR A 20 -6.18 -5.90 20.02
N VAL A 21 -7.49 -6.16 19.92
CA VAL A 21 -8.22 -6.18 18.64
C VAL A 21 -8.22 -4.82 17.98
N ILE A 22 -8.50 -3.74 18.72
CA ILE A 22 -8.53 -2.38 18.14
C ILE A 22 -7.15 -1.98 17.62
N ASN A 23 -6.09 -2.19 18.40
CA ASN A 23 -4.73 -1.84 17.97
C ASN A 23 -4.27 -2.70 16.80
N LEU A 24 -4.53 -4.00 16.85
CA LEU A 24 -4.13 -4.91 15.77
C LEU A 24 -4.89 -4.59 14.48
N ALA A 25 -6.19 -4.32 14.55
CA ALA A 25 -7.01 -3.95 13.41
C ALA A 25 -6.59 -2.61 12.81
N GLY A 26 -6.33 -1.59 13.63
CA GLY A 26 -5.84 -0.30 13.15
C GLY A 26 -4.49 -0.43 12.43
N LEU A 27 -3.57 -1.21 13.01
CA LEU A 27 -2.26 -1.47 12.42
C LEU A 27 -2.38 -2.23 11.10
N THR A 28 -3.17 -3.31 11.04
CA THR A 28 -3.31 -4.11 9.82
C THR A 28 -4.01 -3.35 8.71
N ILE A 29 -5.05 -2.56 9.02
CA ILE A 29 -5.73 -1.72 8.03
C ILE A 29 -4.79 -0.65 7.47
N GLY A 30 -4.04 0.04 8.33
CA GLY A 30 -3.06 1.05 7.89
C GLY A 30 -1.98 0.46 6.99
N LEU A 31 -1.41 -0.68 7.39
CA LEU A 31 -0.40 -1.39 6.60
C LEU A 31 -0.97 -1.84 5.25
N THR A 32 -2.18 -2.40 5.25
CA THR A 32 -2.85 -2.87 4.02
C THR A 32 -3.11 -1.71 3.06
N CYS A 33 -3.58 -0.57 3.57
CA CYS A 33 -3.83 0.62 2.77
C CYS A 33 -2.57 1.12 2.06
N VAL A 34 -1.44 1.22 2.79
CA VAL A 34 -0.17 1.65 2.20
C VAL A 34 0.33 0.66 1.16
N ILE A 35 0.24 -0.65 1.42
CA ILE A 35 0.63 -1.69 0.46
C ILE A 35 -0.19 -1.59 -0.82
N LEU A 36 -1.51 -1.46 -0.71
CA LEU A 36 -2.41 -1.32 -1.86
C LEU A 36 -2.12 -0.05 -2.65
N MET A 37 -1.86 1.07 -1.97
CA MET A 37 -1.49 2.34 -2.63
C MET A 37 -0.19 2.20 -3.42
N VAL A 38 0.84 1.59 -2.84
CA VAL A 38 2.12 1.34 -3.52
C VAL A 38 1.92 0.41 -4.72
N LEU A 39 1.11 -0.63 -4.57
CA LEU A 39 0.81 -1.57 -5.65
C LEU A 39 0.09 -0.87 -6.80
N TYR A 40 -0.87 0.00 -6.50
CA TYR A 40 -1.57 0.82 -7.49
C TYR A 40 -0.61 1.76 -8.23
N ILE A 41 0.27 2.47 -7.50
CA ILE A 41 1.27 3.36 -8.12
C ILE A 41 2.24 2.56 -9.01
N GLN A 42 2.69 1.39 -8.57
CA GLN A 42 3.54 0.52 -9.39
C GLN A 42 2.83 0.02 -10.65
N HIS A 43 1.52 -0.24 -10.56
CA HIS A 43 0.71 -0.62 -11.70
C HIS A 43 0.60 0.54 -12.71
N GLU A 44 0.26 1.74 -12.26
CA GLU A 44 0.19 2.95 -13.11
C GLU A 44 1.54 3.25 -13.78
N LEU A 45 2.65 3.21 -13.02
CA LEU A 45 4.00 3.43 -13.57
C LEU A 45 4.48 2.31 -14.50
N SER A 46 3.98 1.08 -14.34
CA SER A 46 4.27 -0.01 -15.28
C SER A 46 3.46 0.09 -16.56
N TYR A 47 2.26 0.69 -16.51
CA TYR A 47 1.38 0.84 -17.66
C TYR A 47 2.07 1.61 -18.80
N ASP A 48 2.78 2.70 -18.46
CA ASP A 48 3.57 3.50 -19.41
C ASP A 48 4.87 2.81 -19.89
N LYS A 49 5.24 1.66 -19.30
CA LYS A 49 6.48 0.92 -19.60
C LYS A 49 6.27 -0.37 -20.38
N PHE A 50 5.04 -0.71 -20.78
CA PHE A 50 4.78 -1.89 -21.60
C PHE A 50 5.36 -1.82 -23.03
N GLN A 51 5.74 -0.63 -23.53
CA GLN A 51 6.33 -0.46 -24.85
C GLN A 51 7.87 -0.50 -24.78
N THR A 52 8.50 -1.36 -25.57
CA THR A 52 9.98 -1.54 -25.64
C THR A 52 10.76 -0.26 -25.98
N ASN A 53 10.12 0.77 -26.53
CA ASN A 53 10.72 2.07 -26.85
C ASN A 53 10.04 3.24 -26.09
N ALA A 54 9.48 3.00 -24.90
CA ALA A 54 8.76 4.01 -24.10
C ALA A 54 9.53 5.33 -23.90
N ASP A 55 10.86 5.27 -23.82
CA ASP A 55 11.75 6.42 -23.69
C ASP A 55 11.69 7.41 -24.88
N ARG A 56 11.24 6.95 -26.06
CA ARG A 56 11.17 7.75 -27.29
C ARG A 56 9.75 8.16 -27.70
N ILE A 57 8.74 7.86 -26.88
CA ILE A 57 7.34 8.20 -27.18
C ILE A 57 7.06 9.62 -26.67
N ALA A 58 7.04 10.58 -27.59
CA ALA A 58 6.58 11.93 -27.31
C ALA A 58 5.07 12.04 -27.51
N ARG A 59 4.33 12.55 -26.51
CA ARG A 59 2.91 12.88 -26.65
C ARG A 59 2.79 14.23 -27.36
N VAL A 60 2.26 14.23 -28.58
CA VAL A 60 1.93 15.46 -29.31
C VAL A 60 0.61 16.01 -28.76
N THR A 61 0.70 17.01 -27.89
CA THR A 61 -0.46 17.73 -27.38
C THR A 61 -0.74 18.92 -28.30
N MET A 62 -1.89 18.89 -28.97
CA MET A 62 -2.35 19.98 -29.82
C MET A 62 -3.17 20.93 -28.94
N GLU A 63 -2.61 22.08 -28.57
CA GLU A 63 -3.34 23.11 -27.83
C GLU A 63 -4.14 23.97 -28.82
N TYR A 64 -5.47 23.82 -28.83
CA TYR A 64 -6.33 24.66 -29.64
C TYR A 64 -6.67 25.94 -28.86
N SER A 65 -5.84 26.96 -29.05
CA SER A 65 -6.17 28.32 -28.62
C SER A 65 -7.23 28.87 -29.56
N MET A 66 -8.50 28.81 -29.16
CA MET A 66 -9.54 29.64 -29.78
C MET A 66 -9.23 31.09 -29.41
N GLY A 67 -8.64 31.83 -30.35
CA GLY A 67 -8.49 33.28 -30.26
C GLY A 67 -9.86 33.91 -30.07
N ALA A 68 -9.97 34.71 -28.99
CA ALA A 68 -11.11 35.57 -28.72
C ALA A 68 -11.24 36.68 -29.77
#